data_AF-A0A917RU81-F1
#
_entry.id   AF-A0A917RU81-F1
#
_cell.length_a   1.000
_cell.length_b   1.000
_cell.length_c   1.000
_cell.angle_alpha   90.00
_cell.angle_beta   90.00
_cell.angle_gamma   90.00
#
_symmetry.space_group_name_H-M   'P 1'
#
loop_
_entity.id
_entity.type
_entity.pdbx_description
1 polymer ?
#
loop_
_entity_poly.entity_id
_entity_poly.type
_entity_poly.pdbx_seq_one_letter_code
_entity_poly.pdbx_strand_id
1 'polypeptide(L)'
;MPTPAGRVPIIPTLALFDLGAGDPAARPTARSGYLAARAAGGQQLLVGRVGAGTGAYTSQWRGPELRRPGGLGYAERRLGDLVVGALCAVNAFGDIDLGTTDISLDAVARLDGGFDFVHSRDHTTIGVVLTNARLDKAGCRVVAQGAHDGLSRALTPPHTRFDGDGFIAAATGGVDAHVDTVRLMAPAAVVDAIRSVAAR
;
A
#
# COMPACT_ATOMS: atom_id res chain seq x y z
N MET A 1 -6.09 25.16 -6.17
CA MET A 1 -6.18 26.61 -6.48
C MET A 1 -4.87 27.03 -7.11
N PRO A 2 -4.87 27.75 -8.25
CA PRO A 2 -3.67 28.39 -8.76
C PRO A 2 -3.15 29.40 -7.72
N THR A 3 -1.84 29.53 -7.61
CA THR A 3 -1.22 30.64 -6.89
C THR A 3 -1.13 31.85 -7.83
N PRO A 4 -0.92 33.08 -7.33
CA PRO A 4 -0.63 34.24 -8.19
C PRO A 4 0.55 34.02 -9.15
N ALA A 5 1.48 33.12 -8.80
CA ALA A 5 2.64 32.75 -9.61
C ALA A 5 2.40 31.54 -10.54
N GLY A 6 1.18 31.01 -10.62
CA GLY A 6 0.82 29.88 -11.47
C GLY A 6 0.41 28.61 -10.71
N ARG A 7 0.34 27.49 -11.42
CA ARG A 7 -0.10 26.20 -10.87
C ARG A 7 1.04 25.52 -10.12
N VAL A 8 0.79 25.18 -8.86
CA VAL A 8 1.71 24.38 -8.03
C VAL A 8 1.13 22.98 -7.87
N PRO A 9 1.70 21.93 -8.49
CA PRO A 9 1.25 20.56 -8.32
C PRO A 9 1.53 20.07 -6.90
N ILE A 10 0.55 19.42 -6.27
CA ILE A 10 0.71 18.74 -4.99
C ILE A 10 0.77 17.24 -5.28
N ILE A 11 1.92 16.62 -5.05
CA ILE A 11 2.17 15.21 -5.37
C ILE A 11 2.61 14.49 -4.10
N PRO A 12 1.67 13.96 -3.29
CA PRO A 12 2.00 13.10 -2.18
C PRO A 12 2.76 11.88 -2.70
N THR A 13 3.87 11.54 -2.04
CA THR A 13 4.74 10.43 -2.45
C THR A 13 5.01 9.54 -1.25
N LEU A 14 5.01 8.24 -1.49
CA LEU A 14 5.43 7.21 -0.54
C LEU A 14 6.52 6.38 -1.22
N ALA A 15 7.38 5.74 -0.43
CA ALA A 15 8.46 4.90 -0.93
C ALA A 15 8.52 3.61 -0.10
N LEU A 16 9.04 2.55 -0.72
CA LEU A 16 9.38 1.30 -0.04
C LEU A 16 10.86 0.99 -0.29
N PHE A 17 11.47 0.22 0.59
CA PHE A 17 12.85 -0.23 0.45
C PHE A 17 12.90 -1.55 -0.31
N ASP A 18 13.45 -1.55 -1.52
CA ASP A 18 13.65 -2.75 -2.34
C ASP A 18 15.11 -2.96 -2.78
N LEU A 19 16.05 -2.29 -2.13
CA LEU A 19 17.46 -2.23 -2.55
C LEU A 19 18.19 -3.57 -2.34
N GLY A 20 17.62 -4.44 -1.51
CA GLY A 20 18.02 -5.84 -1.34
C GLY A 20 17.44 -6.79 -2.40
N ALA A 21 16.80 -6.26 -3.44
CA ALA A 21 16.29 -7.00 -4.58
C ALA A 21 17.04 -6.60 -5.86
N GLY A 22 17.86 -7.49 -6.41
CA GLY A 22 18.60 -7.23 -7.64
C GLY A 22 19.73 -6.22 -7.46
N ASP A 23 19.79 -5.20 -8.30
CA ASP A 23 20.86 -4.19 -8.29
C ASP A 23 20.65 -3.14 -7.18
N PRO A 24 21.52 -3.10 -6.15
CA PRO A 24 21.41 -2.13 -5.07
C PRO A 24 21.74 -0.70 -5.50
N ALA A 25 22.14 -0.42 -6.75
CA ALA A 25 22.28 0.95 -7.27
C ALA A 25 21.02 1.42 -8.05
N ALA A 26 20.11 0.52 -8.41
CA ALA A 26 18.92 0.86 -9.19
C ALA A 26 17.90 1.61 -8.30
N ARG A 27 17.60 2.86 -8.65
CA ARG A 27 16.62 3.71 -7.95
C ARG A 27 15.68 4.42 -8.92
N PRO A 28 14.38 4.59 -8.59
CA PRO A 28 13.50 5.46 -9.36
C PRO A 28 14.05 6.88 -9.42
N THR A 29 13.99 7.48 -10.61
CA THR A 29 14.41 8.87 -10.86
C THR A 29 13.19 9.75 -11.11
N ALA A 30 13.39 11.07 -11.20
CA ALA A 30 12.35 12.00 -11.67
C ALA A 30 11.78 11.58 -13.05
N ARG A 31 12.63 11.05 -13.93
CA ARG A 31 12.20 10.52 -15.24
C ARG A 31 11.32 9.28 -15.08
N SER A 32 11.65 8.38 -14.14
CA SER A 32 10.82 7.20 -13.84
C SER A 32 9.41 7.62 -13.40
N GLY A 33 9.31 8.59 -12.48
CA GLY A 33 8.02 9.13 -12.04
C GLY A 33 7.22 9.80 -13.17
N TYR A 34 7.88 10.59 -14.02
CA TYR A 34 7.24 11.20 -15.19
C TYR A 34 6.70 10.15 -16.18
N LEU A 35 7.49 9.11 -16.48
CA LEU A 35 7.06 8.03 -17.37
C LEU A 35 5.89 7.24 -16.78
N ALA A 36 5.91 6.96 -15.48
CA ALA A 36 4.79 6.31 -14.78
C ALA A 36 3.51 7.15 -14.86
N ALA A 37 3.61 8.46 -14.62
CA ALA A 37 2.49 9.38 -14.72
C ALA A 37 1.91 9.46 -16.15
N ARG A 38 2.76 9.44 -17.17
CA ARG A 38 2.32 9.39 -18.57
C ARG A 38 1.64 8.06 -18.93
N ALA A 39 2.10 6.95 -18.37
CA ALA A 39 1.52 5.63 -18.61
C ALA A 39 0.14 5.44 -17.94
N ALA A 40 -0.17 6.24 -16.90
CA ALA A 40 -1.40 6.11 -16.11
C ALA A 40 -2.71 6.44 -16.86
N GLY A 41 -2.65 6.90 -18.12
CA GLY A 41 -3.84 7.19 -18.95
C GLY A 41 -4.46 5.97 -19.66
N GLY A 42 -3.89 4.77 -19.49
CA GLY A 42 -4.39 3.55 -20.13
C GLY A 42 -5.67 2.99 -19.48
N GLN A 43 -6.35 2.10 -20.20
CA GLN A 43 -7.55 1.40 -19.68
C GLN A 43 -7.21 0.17 -18.81
N GLN A 44 -5.95 -0.26 -18.81
CA GLN A 44 -5.51 -1.45 -18.09
C GLN A 44 -4.74 -1.05 -16.83
N LEU A 45 -5.13 -1.65 -15.70
CA LEU A 45 -4.34 -1.61 -14.49
C LEU A 45 -3.37 -2.79 -14.48
N LEU A 46 -2.08 -2.50 -14.34
CA LEU A 46 -1.04 -3.51 -14.20
C LEU A 46 -0.79 -3.81 -12.71
N VAL A 47 -0.69 -5.10 -12.38
CA VAL A 47 -0.42 -5.64 -11.04
C VAL A 47 0.71 -6.67 -11.10
N GLY A 48 1.26 -7.04 -9.95
CA GLY A 48 2.41 -7.93 -9.81
C GLY A 48 3.74 -7.16 -9.73
N ARG A 49 4.82 -7.76 -10.24
CA ARG A 49 6.18 -7.19 -10.16
C ARG A 49 6.43 -6.13 -11.23
N VAL A 50 5.68 -5.04 -11.12
CA VAL A 50 5.76 -3.88 -12.02
C VAL A 50 5.78 -2.58 -11.21
N GLY A 51 6.40 -1.53 -11.74
CA GLY A 51 6.46 -0.22 -11.07
C GLY A 51 7.05 -0.32 -9.66
N ALA A 52 6.36 0.26 -8.67
CA ALA A 52 6.77 0.18 -7.26
C ALA A 52 6.79 -1.25 -6.70
N GLY A 53 6.11 -2.22 -7.33
CA GLY A 53 6.12 -3.62 -6.92
C GLY A 53 7.29 -4.43 -7.47
N THR A 54 8.16 -3.86 -8.31
CA THR A 54 9.22 -4.60 -9.03
C THR A 54 10.15 -5.36 -8.09
N GLY A 55 10.71 -4.69 -7.08
CA GLY A 55 11.62 -5.28 -6.10
C GLY A 55 10.96 -5.74 -4.80
N ALA A 56 9.63 -5.75 -4.71
CA ALA A 56 8.90 -6.00 -3.47
C ALA A 56 8.90 -7.48 -3.04
N TYR A 57 9.01 -7.72 -1.73
CA TYR A 57 8.92 -9.04 -1.09
C TYR A 57 8.08 -8.99 0.19
N THR A 58 7.43 -10.09 0.52
CA THR A 58 6.74 -10.31 1.81
C THR A 58 7.42 -11.42 2.60
N SER A 59 6.93 -11.69 3.80
CA SER A 59 7.45 -12.76 4.65
C SER A 59 8.92 -12.58 4.99
N GLN A 60 9.42 -11.33 5.00
CA GLN A 60 10.83 -11.04 5.20
C GLN A 60 11.33 -11.46 6.58
N TRP A 61 10.44 -11.57 7.57
CA TRP A 61 10.75 -12.12 8.88
C TRP A 61 11.33 -13.55 8.82
N ARG A 62 11.01 -14.31 7.76
CA ARG A 62 11.50 -15.69 7.55
C ARG A 62 12.93 -15.76 7.02
N GLY A 63 13.55 -14.63 6.69
CA GLY A 63 14.90 -14.54 6.13
C GLY A 63 14.94 -14.53 4.59
N PRO A 64 16.10 -14.22 3.99
CA PRO A 64 16.26 -14.02 2.54
C PRO A 64 15.86 -15.23 1.69
N GLU A 65 16.00 -16.45 2.22
CA GLU A 65 15.73 -17.71 1.53
C GLU A 65 14.24 -18.07 1.53
N LEU A 66 13.49 -17.59 2.51
CA LEU A 66 12.10 -17.97 2.77
C LEU A 66 11.10 -16.80 2.58
N ARG A 67 11.58 -15.61 2.20
CA ARG A 67 10.73 -14.51 1.77
C ARG A 67 9.94 -14.87 0.50
N ARG A 68 8.75 -14.32 0.36
CA ARG A 68 7.85 -14.59 -0.77
C ARG A 68 7.79 -13.38 -1.71
N PRO A 69 7.54 -13.58 -3.01
CA PRO A 69 7.33 -12.46 -3.93
C PRO A 69 6.21 -11.53 -3.43
N GLY A 70 6.51 -10.24 -3.34
CA GLY A 70 5.52 -9.19 -3.15
C GLY A 70 5.09 -8.61 -4.50
N GLY A 71 4.56 -7.39 -4.48
CA GLY A 71 4.24 -6.68 -5.72
C GLY A 71 3.14 -5.64 -5.58
N LEU A 72 2.66 -5.15 -6.72
CA LEU A 72 1.45 -4.34 -6.81
C LEU A 72 0.21 -5.24 -6.78
N GLY A 73 -0.77 -4.91 -5.93
CA GLY A 73 -2.07 -5.56 -5.85
C GLY A 73 -3.19 -4.53 -5.93
N TYR A 74 -4.33 -4.94 -6.50
CA TYR A 74 -5.50 -4.07 -6.65
C TYR A 74 -6.80 -4.82 -6.46
N ALA A 75 -7.76 -4.15 -5.84
CA ALA A 75 -9.15 -4.60 -5.78
C ALA A 75 -10.10 -3.40 -5.60
N GLU A 76 -11.38 -3.62 -5.90
CA GLU A 76 -12.44 -2.66 -5.60
C GLU A 76 -13.69 -3.33 -5.04
N ARG A 77 -14.43 -2.57 -4.23
CA ARG A 77 -15.75 -2.93 -3.70
C ARG A 77 -16.77 -1.90 -4.16
N ARG A 78 -17.98 -2.39 -4.44
CA ARG A 78 -19.10 -1.57 -4.91
C ARG A 78 -20.31 -1.71 -3.99
N LEU A 79 -21.00 -0.60 -3.75
CA LEU A 79 -22.28 -0.53 -3.05
C LEU A 79 -23.20 0.42 -3.82
N GLY A 80 -24.06 -0.13 -4.68
CA GLY A 80 -24.77 0.67 -5.68
C GLY A 80 -23.77 1.40 -6.59
N ASP A 81 -23.90 2.72 -6.69
CA ASP A 81 -23.00 3.57 -7.49
C ASP A 81 -21.69 3.93 -6.76
N LEU A 82 -21.60 3.69 -5.45
CA LEU A 82 -20.38 3.96 -4.67
C LEU A 82 -19.32 2.90 -4.98
N VAL A 83 -18.13 3.36 -5.32
CA VAL A 83 -16.94 2.53 -5.56
C VAL A 83 -15.84 2.91 -4.56
N VAL A 84 -15.23 1.91 -3.95
CA VAL A 84 -14.02 2.06 -3.14
C VAL A 84 -12.98 1.04 -3.62
N GLY A 85 -11.93 1.54 -4.25
CA GLY A 85 -10.80 0.76 -4.75
C GLY A 85 -9.55 0.96 -3.89
N ALA A 86 -8.65 -0.02 -3.91
CA ALA A 86 -7.34 0.07 -3.27
C ALA A 86 -6.26 -0.45 -4.23
N LEU A 87 -5.18 0.31 -4.38
CA LEU A 87 -3.94 -0.12 -5.05
C LEU A 87 -2.82 -0.11 -4.00
N CYS A 88 -2.17 -1.25 -3.80
CA CYS A 88 -1.15 -1.44 -2.76
C CYS A 88 0.16 -1.96 -3.38
N ALA A 89 1.30 -1.40 -2.99
CA ALA A 89 2.62 -2.01 -3.17
C ALA A 89 3.00 -2.71 -1.88
N VAL A 90 3.10 -4.04 -1.94
CA VAL A 90 3.24 -4.91 -0.78
C VAL A 90 4.68 -5.39 -0.64
N ASN A 91 5.45 -4.73 0.23
CA ASN A 91 6.79 -5.11 0.62
C ASN A 91 6.86 -5.27 2.14
N ALA A 92 6.31 -6.36 2.67
CA ALA A 92 5.99 -6.48 4.09
C ALA A 92 7.04 -7.28 4.89
N PHE A 93 7.25 -6.90 6.15
CA PHE A 93 7.93 -7.78 7.09
C PHE A 93 7.16 -9.10 7.25
N GLY A 94 5.84 -8.99 7.48
CA GLY A 94 4.91 -10.11 7.71
C GLY A 94 4.52 -10.91 6.47
N ASP A 95 3.82 -12.01 6.71
CA ASP A 95 3.17 -12.83 5.67
C ASP A 95 1.87 -12.18 5.18
N ILE A 96 1.49 -12.44 3.92
CA ILE A 96 0.13 -12.15 3.45
C ILE A 96 -0.82 -13.17 4.06
N ASP A 97 -1.75 -12.69 4.88
CA ASP A 97 -2.75 -13.52 5.53
C ASP A 97 -4.01 -13.68 4.68
N LEU A 98 -4.33 -14.93 4.33
CA LEU A 98 -5.54 -15.32 3.60
C LEU A 98 -6.75 -15.61 4.51
N GLY A 99 -6.65 -15.32 5.82
CA GLY A 99 -7.67 -15.53 6.84
C GLY A 99 -7.51 -16.84 7.62
N THR A 100 -6.42 -17.56 7.39
CA THR A 100 -6.10 -18.83 8.03
C THR A 100 -4.69 -18.86 8.62
N THR A 101 -3.96 -17.75 8.53
CA THR A 101 -2.55 -17.70 8.93
C THR A 101 -2.47 -17.58 10.44
N ASP A 102 -1.82 -18.54 11.08
CA ASP A 102 -1.53 -18.45 12.50
C ASP A 102 -0.50 -17.34 12.77
N ILE A 103 -0.64 -16.66 13.90
CA ILE A 103 0.33 -15.64 14.33
C ILE A 103 1.52 -16.39 14.93
N SER A 104 2.51 -16.72 14.09
CA SER A 104 3.75 -17.32 14.58
C SER A 104 4.47 -16.38 15.55
N LEU A 105 4.70 -16.86 16.77
CA LEU A 105 5.50 -16.16 17.77
C LEU A 105 7.01 -16.22 17.45
N ASP A 106 7.44 -16.98 16.45
CA ASP A 106 8.83 -16.97 16.00
C ASP A 106 9.23 -15.60 15.43
N ALA A 107 8.27 -14.89 14.81
CA ALA A 107 8.45 -13.51 14.40
C ALA A 107 8.71 -12.57 15.61
N VAL A 108 8.16 -12.90 16.79
CA VAL A 108 8.38 -12.15 18.04
C VAL A 108 9.80 -12.36 18.56
N ALA A 109 10.40 -13.54 18.38
CA ALA A 109 11.80 -13.77 18.74
C ALA A 109 12.77 -12.88 17.94
N ARG A 110 12.39 -12.42 16.74
CA ARG A 110 13.18 -11.44 15.95
C ARG A 110 12.99 -9.99 16.41
N LEU A 111 12.05 -9.73 17.31
CA LEU A 111 11.94 -8.46 18.03
C LEU A 111 12.90 -8.39 19.24
N ASP A 112 13.60 -9.48 19.56
CA ASP A 112 14.57 -9.54 20.65
C ASP A 112 15.84 -8.77 20.25
N GLY A 113 15.87 -7.48 20.60
CA GLY A 113 16.93 -6.53 20.26
C GLY A 113 16.50 -5.09 20.59
N GLY A 114 17.46 -4.27 21.04
CA GLY A 114 17.19 -2.88 21.42
C GLY A 114 16.61 -2.00 20.29
N PHE A 115 16.12 -0.81 20.63
CA PHE A 115 15.64 0.18 19.66
C PHE A 115 16.79 0.81 18.84
N ASP A 116 17.41 0.07 17.90
CA ASP A 116 18.26 0.70 16.90
C ASP A 116 17.41 1.19 15.71
N PHE A 117 17.18 2.49 15.61
CA PHE A 117 16.39 3.12 14.54
C PHE A 117 17.13 3.23 13.20
N VAL A 118 18.46 3.00 13.17
CA VAL A 118 19.29 3.26 11.98
C VAL A 118 19.26 2.10 10.99
N HIS A 119 19.04 0.87 11.46
CA HIS A 119 19.09 -0.36 10.66
C HIS A 119 17.75 -1.10 10.55
N SER A 120 16.63 -0.44 10.89
CA SER A 120 15.36 -1.15 11.16
C SER A 120 14.17 -0.62 10.37
N ARG A 121 14.32 -0.18 9.11
CA ARG A 121 13.17 0.18 8.25
C ARG A 121 13.36 -0.29 6.80
N ASP A 122 13.48 -1.58 6.63
CA ASP A 122 13.74 -2.21 5.31
C ASP A 122 12.45 -2.75 4.66
N HIS A 123 11.31 -2.57 5.31
CA HIS A 123 10.01 -3.09 4.86
C HIS A 123 8.99 -1.98 4.90
N THR A 124 8.00 -2.02 4.02
CA THR A 124 6.97 -0.99 3.87
C THR A 124 5.85 -1.50 2.96
N THR A 125 4.61 -1.51 3.46
CA THR A 125 3.44 -1.60 2.57
C THR A 125 2.80 -0.23 2.41
N ILE A 126 2.71 0.23 1.17
CA ILE A 126 2.14 1.54 0.83
C ILE A 126 0.97 1.38 -0.12
N GLY A 127 -0.01 2.27 -0.01
CA GLY A 127 -1.16 2.19 -0.89
C GLY A 127 -1.96 3.48 -1.03
N VAL A 128 -2.88 3.44 -1.98
CA VAL A 128 -3.90 4.47 -2.19
C VAL A 128 -5.27 3.83 -2.14
N VAL A 129 -6.18 4.43 -1.36
CA VAL A 129 -7.61 4.16 -1.42
C VAL A 129 -8.27 5.22 -2.29
N LEU A 130 -8.97 4.76 -3.33
CA LEU A 130 -9.63 5.60 -4.33
C LEU A 130 -11.14 5.44 -4.18
N THR A 131 -11.89 6.52 -4.18
CA THR A 131 -13.35 6.45 -4.16
C THR A 131 -13.99 7.50 -5.05
N ASN A 132 -15.20 7.21 -5.55
CA ASN A 132 -16.03 8.22 -6.20
C ASN A 132 -16.93 9.00 -5.22
N ALA A 133 -16.86 8.73 -3.91
CA ALA A 133 -17.58 9.48 -2.90
C ALA A 133 -17.18 10.97 -2.89
N ARG A 134 -18.11 11.84 -2.49
CA ARG A 134 -17.87 13.26 -2.19
C ARG A 134 -17.33 13.39 -0.77
N LEU A 135 -16.00 13.40 -0.65
CA LEU A 135 -15.30 13.59 0.61
C LEU A 135 -14.42 14.84 0.58
N ASP A 136 -14.35 15.51 1.72
CA ASP A 136 -13.38 16.57 1.97
C ASP A 136 -12.04 15.99 2.48
N LYS A 137 -11.09 16.86 2.84
CA LYS A 137 -9.78 16.43 3.34
C LYS A 137 -9.88 15.62 4.63
N ALA A 138 -10.82 15.96 5.51
CA ALA A 138 -11.04 15.25 6.77
C ALA A 138 -11.61 13.85 6.50
N GLY A 139 -12.60 13.74 5.61
CA GLY A 139 -13.16 12.46 5.17
C GLY A 139 -12.12 11.56 4.53
N CYS A 140 -11.27 12.08 3.63
CA CYS A 140 -10.14 11.34 3.08
C CYS A 140 -9.16 10.88 4.17
N ARG A 141 -8.89 11.70 5.20
CA ARG A 141 -8.03 11.28 6.31
C ARG A 141 -8.64 10.11 7.08
N VAL A 142 -9.96 10.15 7.36
CA VAL A 142 -10.68 9.04 8.00
C VAL A 142 -10.60 7.79 7.13
N VAL A 143 -10.81 7.87 5.82
CA VAL A 143 -10.68 6.71 4.91
C VAL A 143 -9.25 6.16 4.90
N ALA A 144 -8.23 7.02 4.81
CA ALA A 144 -6.82 6.61 4.82
C ALA A 144 -6.43 5.89 6.11
N GLN A 145 -6.92 6.34 7.27
CA GLN A 145 -6.73 5.64 8.54
C GLN A 145 -7.37 4.24 8.53
N GLY A 146 -8.38 3.99 7.69
CA GLY A 146 -9.08 2.69 7.62
C GLY A 146 -8.40 1.68 6.76
N ALA A 147 -7.62 2.17 5.82
CA ALA A 147 -6.73 1.33 5.05
C ALA A 147 -5.76 0.55 5.97
N HIS A 148 -5.32 1.15 7.09
CA HIS A 148 -4.46 0.48 8.07
C HIS A 148 -5.17 -0.70 8.79
N ASP A 149 -6.49 -0.63 8.99
CA ASP A 149 -7.25 -1.77 9.52
C ASP A 149 -7.30 -2.91 8.50
N GLY A 150 -7.42 -2.57 7.21
CA GLY A 150 -7.35 -3.53 6.11
C GLY A 150 -5.98 -4.18 6.00
N LEU A 151 -4.91 -3.39 6.13
CA LEU A 151 -3.54 -3.88 6.21
C LEU A 151 -3.40 -4.89 7.34
N SER A 152 -3.89 -4.55 8.54
CA SER A 152 -3.79 -5.41 9.72
C SER A 152 -4.54 -6.74 9.59
N ARG A 153 -5.54 -6.81 8.71
CA ARG A 153 -6.31 -8.04 8.40
C ARG A 153 -5.70 -8.86 7.26
N ALA A 154 -4.74 -8.31 6.53
CA ALA A 154 -4.15 -8.93 5.35
C ALA A 154 -2.66 -9.22 5.50
N LEU A 155 -2.02 -8.73 6.56
CA LEU A 155 -0.63 -9.01 6.89
C LEU A 155 -0.49 -9.52 8.32
N THR A 156 0.43 -10.44 8.54
CA THR A 156 0.72 -10.99 9.87
C THR A 156 2.22 -11.22 10.07
N PRO A 157 2.88 -10.53 11.02
CA PRO A 157 2.39 -9.34 11.72
C PRO A 157 2.36 -8.10 10.78
N PRO A 158 1.38 -7.20 10.94
CA PRO A 158 1.39 -5.88 10.32
C PRO A 158 2.14 -4.86 11.20
N HIS A 159 2.45 -3.67 10.67
CA HIS A 159 2.85 -2.50 11.48
C HIS A 159 4.02 -2.75 12.43
N THR A 160 4.99 -3.56 12.02
CA THR A 160 6.17 -3.77 12.85
C THR A 160 7.01 -2.50 12.86
N ARG A 161 7.94 -2.40 13.82
CA ARG A 161 8.93 -1.31 13.82
C ARG A 161 9.80 -1.29 12.54
N PHE A 162 9.83 -2.40 11.81
CA PHE A 162 10.54 -2.56 10.55
C PHE A 162 9.76 -2.07 9.33
N ASP A 163 8.47 -1.76 9.50
CA ASP A 163 7.58 -1.34 8.45
C ASP A 163 7.40 0.19 8.40
N GLY A 164 7.48 0.75 7.20
CA GLY A 164 7.17 2.15 6.88
C GLY A 164 5.75 2.35 6.35
N ASP A 165 4.76 1.61 6.87
CA ASP A 165 3.43 1.52 6.26
C ASP A 165 2.71 2.87 6.13
N GLY A 166 2.06 3.09 5.00
CA GLY A 166 1.37 4.35 4.75
C GLY A 166 0.30 4.29 3.66
N PHE A 167 -0.82 4.96 3.91
CA PHE A 167 -1.91 5.08 2.95
C PHE A 167 -2.31 6.53 2.68
N ILE A 168 -2.62 6.80 1.42
CA ILE A 168 -3.28 8.03 0.97
C ILE A 168 -4.71 7.68 0.56
N ALA A 169 -5.66 8.58 0.76
CA ALA A 169 -6.98 8.45 0.17
C ALA A 169 -7.26 9.61 -0.79
N ALA A 170 -7.91 9.30 -1.91
CA ALA A 170 -8.36 10.29 -2.88
C ALA A 170 -9.80 10.02 -3.31
N ALA A 171 -10.57 11.09 -3.46
CA ALA A 171 -11.99 11.07 -3.73
C ALA A 171 -12.32 11.93 -4.95
N THR A 172 -13.05 11.39 -5.94
CA THR A 172 -13.38 12.12 -7.18
C THR A 172 -14.68 12.94 -7.09
N GLY A 173 -15.53 12.68 -6.07
CA GLY A 173 -16.69 13.51 -5.76
C GLY A 173 -17.91 13.34 -6.65
N GLY A 174 -18.09 12.16 -7.26
CA GLY A 174 -19.22 11.83 -8.13
C GLY A 174 -20.46 11.30 -7.42
N VAL A 175 -20.34 10.75 -6.21
CA VAL A 175 -21.44 10.10 -5.45
C VAL A 175 -21.51 10.67 -4.04
N ASP A 176 -22.71 11.03 -3.58
CA ASP A 176 -22.90 11.41 -2.18
C ASP A 176 -23.00 10.14 -1.31
N ALA A 177 -22.07 10.00 -0.36
CA ALA A 177 -22.01 8.86 0.55
C ALA A 177 -21.52 9.32 1.93
N HIS A 178 -22.03 8.70 2.99
CA HIS A 178 -21.53 8.96 4.33
C HIS A 178 -20.08 8.48 4.47
N VAL A 179 -19.23 9.28 5.12
CA VAL A 179 -17.80 8.94 5.30
C VAL A 179 -17.61 7.56 5.94
N ASP A 180 -18.47 7.19 6.90
CA ASP A 180 -18.41 5.88 7.55
C ASP A 180 -18.70 4.72 6.60
N THR A 181 -19.59 4.89 5.63
CA THR A 181 -19.83 3.87 4.59
C THR A 181 -18.56 3.62 3.80
N VAL A 182 -17.87 4.69 3.37
CA VAL A 182 -16.60 4.59 2.64
C VAL A 182 -15.51 3.97 3.51
N ARG A 183 -15.42 4.40 4.78
CA ARG A 183 -14.48 3.88 5.77
C ARG A 183 -14.70 2.40 6.06
N LEU A 184 -15.92 1.90 6.05
CA LEU A 184 -16.20 0.47 6.26
C LEU A 184 -15.87 -0.38 5.03
N MET A 185 -16.00 0.18 3.82
CA MET A 185 -15.62 -0.49 2.58
C MET A 185 -14.09 -0.50 2.34
N ALA A 186 -13.37 0.53 2.80
CA ALA A 186 -11.94 0.68 2.57
C ALA A 186 -11.07 -0.49 3.08
N PRO A 187 -11.23 -0.99 4.34
CA PRO A 187 -10.51 -2.17 4.81
C PRO A 187 -10.73 -3.39 3.92
N ALA A 188 -11.96 -3.62 3.44
CA ALA A 188 -12.25 -4.75 2.57
C ALA A 188 -11.49 -4.64 1.25
N ALA A 189 -11.55 -3.48 0.58
CA ALA A 189 -10.80 -3.23 -0.65
C ALA A 189 -9.28 -3.41 -0.46
N VAL A 190 -8.73 -2.93 0.66
CA VAL A 190 -7.29 -3.11 0.98
C VAL A 190 -6.94 -4.57 1.23
N VAL A 191 -7.77 -5.31 1.97
CA VAL A 191 -7.57 -6.75 2.20
C VAL A 191 -7.50 -7.50 0.88
N ASP A 192 -8.48 -7.28 0.00
CA ASP A 192 -8.53 -7.96 -1.28
C ASP A 192 -7.35 -7.57 -2.19
N ALA A 193 -6.97 -6.29 -2.19
CA ALA A 193 -5.84 -5.80 -2.97
C ALA A 193 -4.53 -6.47 -2.52
N ILE A 194 -4.27 -6.55 -1.21
CA ILE A 194 -3.06 -7.20 -0.67
C ILE A 194 -3.10 -8.71 -0.95
N ARG A 195 -4.22 -9.38 -0.68
CA ARG A 195 -4.37 -10.83 -0.93
C ARG A 195 -4.24 -11.20 -2.40
N SER A 196 -4.61 -10.30 -3.31
CA SER A 196 -4.43 -10.50 -4.77
C SER A 196 -2.97 -10.68 -5.19
N VAL A 197 -2.01 -10.23 -4.37
CA VAL A 197 -0.57 -10.42 -4.61
C VAL A 197 -0.17 -11.89 -4.40
N ALA A 198 -0.76 -12.58 -3.43
CA ALA A 198 -0.43 -13.99 -3.13
C ALA A 198 -1.08 -14.99 -4.10
N ALA A 199 -2.11 -14.60 -4.84
CA ALA A 199 -2.83 -15.47 -5.76
C ALA A 199 -2.14 -15.64 -7.14
N ARG A 200 -0.88 -15.21 -7.28
CA ARG A 200 -0.17 -15.11 -8.55
C ARG A 200 1.23 -15.70 -8.50
#